data_AF-A0A1G3L2D9-F1
#
_entry.id   AF-A0A1G3L2D9-F1
#
_cell.length_a   1.000
_cell.length_b   1.000
_cell.length_c   1.000
_cell.angle_alpha   90.00
_cell.angle_beta   90.00
_cell.angle_gamma   90.00
#
_symmetry.space_group_name_H-M   'P 1'
#
loop_
_entity.id
_entity.type
_entity.pdbx_description
1 polymer ?
#
loop_
_entity_poly.entity_id
_entity_poly.type
_entity_poly.pdbx_seq_one_letter_code
_entity_poly.pdbx_strand_id
1 'polypeptide(L)'
;MNQEYVTEFDIHTFVLRFFEDLSLTLPSLGCKFQGDTEVFNLAAVGDPNWLKNKLFLIFFDLANIHKEMNFKFAISHRESRVHFFFRSTLPLSALDHPESLNSWDSTFFRVESQDGWANVLTFDLPVGKAIFDASLPFDRRKALELYLQPETVEQVLKTFLSKVEEWMTNLDIAIEKGDHWEVFRLSHSLKGGARNIFALPLAAEAGILESRARIQDLTEAPQMYAKIRRQYQELMNFLHAAS
;
A
#
# COMPACT_ATOMS: atom_id res chain seq x y z
N MET A 1 30.33 2.74 -12.92
CA MET A 1 30.09 1.32 -12.60
C MET A 1 28.86 1.27 -11.72
N ASN A 2 27.78 0.67 -12.20
CA ASN A 2 26.61 0.43 -11.36
C ASN A 2 26.91 -0.81 -10.52
N GLN A 3 26.89 -0.69 -9.20
CA GLN A 3 26.99 -1.85 -8.31
C GLN A 3 25.61 -2.48 -8.19
N GLU A 4 25.51 -3.74 -8.59
CA GLU A 4 24.35 -4.58 -8.29
C GLU A 4 24.54 -5.18 -6.89
N TYR A 5 23.63 -4.86 -5.98
CA TYR A 5 23.55 -5.51 -4.68
C TYR A 5 22.42 -6.54 -4.76
N VAL A 6 22.76 -7.81 -4.58
CA VAL A 6 21.81 -8.93 -4.62
C VAL A 6 21.73 -9.51 -3.23
N THR A 7 20.58 -9.38 -2.58
CA THR A 7 20.33 -9.96 -1.26
C THR A 7 19.19 -10.96 -1.37
N GLU A 8 19.48 -12.23 -1.10
CA GLU A 8 18.52 -13.32 -1.25
C GLU A 8 17.68 -13.49 0.02
N PHE A 9 16.37 -13.59 -0.14
CA PHE A 9 15.43 -13.90 0.93
C PHE A 9 14.41 -14.94 0.45
N ASP A 10 13.96 -15.83 1.33
CA ASP A 10 12.73 -16.62 1.15
C ASP A 10 11.50 -15.70 1.29
N ILE A 11 10.38 -16.00 0.63
CA ILE A 11 9.18 -15.12 0.62
C ILE A 11 8.57 -14.89 2.00
N HIS A 12 8.52 -15.91 2.85
CA HIS A 12 7.98 -15.76 4.19
C HIS A 12 8.90 -14.90 5.05
N THR A 13 10.21 -15.15 4.93
CA THR A 13 11.24 -14.36 5.62
C THR A 13 11.27 -12.91 5.11
N PHE A 14 11.14 -12.71 3.80
CA PHE A 14 11.10 -11.40 3.16
C PHE A 14 9.85 -10.64 3.59
N VAL A 15 8.66 -11.25 3.51
CA VAL A 15 7.41 -10.60 3.92
C VAL A 15 7.46 -10.19 5.40
N LEU A 16 7.90 -11.10 6.29
CA LEU A 16 7.99 -10.81 7.72
C LEU A 16 9.03 -9.72 8.02
N ARG A 17 10.25 -9.85 7.50
CA ARG A 17 11.32 -8.87 7.73
C ARG A 17 11.07 -7.54 7.04
N PHE A 18 10.57 -7.53 5.81
CA PHE A 18 10.23 -6.32 5.07
C PHE A 18 9.17 -5.51 5.83
N PHE A 19 8.16 -6.17 6.40
CA PHE A 19 7.15 -5.48 7.18
C PHE A 19 7.63 -5.10 8.59
N GLU A 20 8.51 -5.88 9.24
CA GLU A 20 9.14 -5.53 10.52
C GLU A 20 10.12 -4.36 10.37
N ASP A 21 11.00 -4.38 9.36
CA ASP A 21 12.00 -3.36 9.09
C ASP A 21 11.36 -2.03 8.66
N LEU A 22 10.29 -2.05 7.85
CA LEU A 22 9.51 -0.83 7.53
C LEU A 22 8.80 -0.27 8.77
N SER A 23 8.50 -1.11 9.78
CA SER A 23 7.83 -0.69 11.02
C SER A 23 8.82 -0.18 12.08
N LEU A 24 10.10 -0.57 12.00
CA LEU A 24 11.15 -0.23 12.97
C LEU A 24 12.04 0.95 12.56
N THR A 25 12.03 1.39 11.30
CA THR A 25 12.95 2.44 10.80
C THR A 25 12.28 3.78 10.46
N LEU A 26 11.69 4.43 11.45
CA LEU A 26 11.55 5.90 11.46
C LEU A 26 11.66 6.37 12.93
N PRO A 27 12.87 6.73 13.41
CA PRO A 27 13.30 8.12 13.27
C PRO A 27 14.83 8.34 13.09
N SER A 28 15.17 9.39 12.33
CA SER A 28 16.48 10.05 12.20
C SER A 28 17.62 9.33 11.47
N LEU A 29 18.19 10.05 10.51
CA LEU A 29 19.38 9.74 9.71
C LEU A 29 20.58 9.28 10.56
N GLY A 30 21.16 8.13 10.18
CA GLY A 30 22.48 7.69 10.65
C GLY A 30 22.67 6.20 10.44
N CYS A 31 23.55 5.80 9.51
CA CYS A 31 23.93 4.41 9.32
C CYS A 31 24.45 3.81 10.64
N LYS A 32 23.90 2.65 11.03
CA LYS A 32 24.57 1.72 11.95
C LYS A 32 24.52 0.32 11.36
N PHE A 33 25.69 -0.28 11.23
CA PHE A 33 25.85 -1.70 10.91
C PHE A 33 25.56 -2.53 12.15
N GLN A 34 24.76 -3.58 12.01
CA GLN A 34 24.60 -4.60 13.04
C GLN A 34 24.53 -5.99 12.38
N GLY A 35 25.68 -6.67 12.32
CA GLY A 35 25.81 -8.04 11.79
C GLY A 35 25.78 -8.15 10.26
N ASP A 36 26.00 -9.36 9.75
CA ASP A 36 26.14 -9.73 8.31
C ASP A 36 24.83 -9.57 7.49
N THR A 37 23.93 -8.67 7.89
CA THR A 37 22.66 -8.39 7.20
C THR A 37 22.68 -6.96 6.68
N GLU A 38 22.69 -6.79 5.36
CA GLU A 38 22.50 -5.49 4.73
C GLU A 38 21.03 -5.06 4.85
N VAL A 39 20.76 -4.02 5.63
CA VAL A 39 19.44 -3.39 5.74
C VAL A 39 19.37 -2.26 4.71
N PHE A 40 18.52 -2.41 3.69
CA PHE A 40 18.30 -1.35 2.70
C PHE A 40 17.39 -0.26 3.26
N ASN A 41 17.91 0.96 3.29
CA ASN A 41 17.16 2.13 3.71
C ASN A 41 16.32 2.63 2.52
N LEU A 42 15.03 2.29 2.49
CA LEU A 42 14.06 2.64 1.44
C LEU A 42 13.62 4.13 1.48
N ALA A 43 14.54 5.04 1.81
CA ALA A 43 14.27 6.46 2.02
C ALA A 43 13.89 7.25 0.75
N ALA A 44 13.92 6.62 -0.43
CA ALA A 44 13.67 7.29 -1.72
C ALA A 44 12.26 7.05 -2.31
N VAL A 45 11.42 6.23 -1.67
CA VAL A 45 10.05 5.97 -2.14
C VAL A 45 9.08 6.88 -1.41
N GLY A 46 8.41 7.77 -2.16
CA GLY A 46 7.70 8.93 -1.64
C GLY A 46 6.70 8.66 -0.51
N ASP A 47 6.04 7.49 -0.51
CA ASP A 47 5.22 7.02 0.60
C ASP A 47 5.50 5.53 0.89
N PRO A 48 6.17 5.21 2.02
CA PRO A 48 6.43 3.85 2.45
C PRO A 48 5.15 3.00 2.59
N ASN A 49 4.02 3.59 2.97
CA ASN A 49 2.75 2.87 3.15
C ASN A 49 2.08 2.52 1.82
N TRP A 50 2.23 3.36 0.79
CA TRP A 50 1.77 3.04 -0.56
C TRP A 50 2.54 1.84 -1.13
N LEU A 51 3.88 1.86 -1.01
CA LEU A 51 4.73 0.75 -1.44
C LEU A 51 4.39 -0.52 -0.65
N LYS A 52 4.25 -0.40 0.68
CA LYS A 52 3.84 -1.47 1.58
C LYS A 52 2.54 -2.14 1.12
N ASN A 53 1.51 -1.36 0.80
CA ASN A 53 0.19 -1.88 0.40
C ASN A 53 0.21 -2.51 -1.00
N LYS A 54 0.93 -1.92 -1.95
CA LYS A 54 1.03 -2.47 -3.32
C LYS A 54 1.85 -3.75 -3.34
N LEU A 55 2.99 -3.76 -2.65
CA LEU A 55 3.79 -4.96 -2.48
C LEU A 55 2.97 -6.02 -1.73
N PHE A 56 2.29 -5.69 -0.63
CA PHE A 56 1.46 -6.64 0.10
C PHE A 56 0.45 -7.36 -0.81
N LEU A 57 -0.27 -6.65 -1.67
CA LEU A 57 -1.22 -7.27 -2.59
C LEU A 57 -0.53 -8.20 -3.61
N ILE A 58 0.56 -7.75 -4.21
CA ILE A 58 1.35 -8.55 -5.16
C ILE A 58 1.89 -9.82 -4.47
N PHE A 59 2.49 -9.67 -3.29
CA PHE A 59 3.05 -10.78 -2.51
C PHE A 59 1.98 -11.72 -1.97
N PHE A 60 0.82 -11.19 -1.56
CA PHE A 60 -0.30 -11.99 -1.07
C PHE A 60 -0.92 -12.82 -2.19
N ASP A 61 -1.10 -12.24 -3.39
CA ASP A 61 -1.57 -12.97 -4.55
C ASP A 61 -0.57 -14.04 -4.97
N LEU A 62 0.74 -13.71 -5.03
CA LEU A 62 1.79 -14.69 -5.34
C LEU A 62 1.89 -15.82 -4.30
N ALA A 63 1.74 -15.52 -3.01
CA ALA A 63 1.75 -16.51 -1.94
C ALA A 63 0.49 -17.39 -1.92
N ASN A 64 -0.66 -16.84 -2.31
CA ASN A 64 -1.90 -17.61 -2.43
C ASN A 64 -1.92 -18.48 -3.68
N ILE A 65 -1.28 -18.05 -4.77
CA ILE A 65 -1.26 -18.78 -6.03
C ILE A 65 -0.47 -20.09 -5.87
N HIS A 66 0.64 -20.16 -5.11
CA HIS A 66 1.28 -21.45 -4.80
C HIS A 66 2.08 -21.48 -3.47
N LYS A 67 1.82 -22.49 -2.62
CA LYS A 67 2.53 -22.75 -1.35
C LYS A 67 3.93 -23.37 -1.50
N GLU A 68 4.30 -23.82 -2.70
CA GLU A 68 5.53 -24.60 -2.93
C GLU A 68 6.62 -23.83 -3.70
N MET A 69 6.44 -22.53 -3.93
CA MET A 69 7.41 -21.72 -4.67
C MET A 69 8.45 -21.09 -3.74
N ASN A 70 9.72 -21.40 -3.99
CA ASN A 70 10.85 -20.68 -3.41
C ASN A 70 11.10 -19.40 -4.22
N PHE A 71 10.50 -18.29 -3.80
CA PHE A 71 10.81 -17.00 -4.40
C PHE A 71 12.12 -16.48 -3.83
N LYS A 72 13.02 -16.06 -4.73
CA LYS A 72 14.17 -15.24 -4.37
C LYS A 72 13.90 -13.81 -4.82
N PHE A 73 14.17 -12.87 -3.93
CA PHE A 73 14.06 -11.44 -4.20
C PHE A 73 15.43 -10.86 -4.47
N ALA A 74 15.49 -9.90 -5.37
CA ALA A 74 16.59 -8.96 -5.46
C ALA A 74 15.98 -7.57 -5.67
N ILE A 75 16.63 -6.55 -5.13
CA ILE A 75 16.22 -5.15 -5.29
C ILE A 75 17.37 -4.46 -6.00
N SER A 76 17.21 -4.17 -7.29
CA SER A 76 18.19 -3.37 -8.02
C SER A 76 17.69 -1.94 -8.14
N HIS A 77 18.57 -0.99 -7.81
CA HIS A 77 18.30 0.44 -8.00
C HIS A 77 19.06 0.93 -9.23
N ARG A 78 18.35 1.06 -10.35
CA ARG A 78 18.90 1.56 -11.61
C ARG A 78 17.96 2.61 -12.18
N GLU A 79 18.52 3.72 -12.66
CA GLU A 79 17.74 4.72 -13.42
C GLU A 79 16.47 5.25 -12.69
N SER A 80 16.53 5.37 -11.36
CA SER A 80 15.38 5.75 -10.51
C SER A 80 14.22 4.76 -10.57
N ARG A 81 14.54 3.46 -10.63
CA ARG A 81 13.57 2.37 -10.59
C ARG A 81 13.95 1.36 -9.53
N VAL A 82 12.94 0.76 -8.88
CA VAL A 82 13.11 -0.41 -8.02
C VAL A 82 12.73 -1.64 -8.83
N HIS A 83 13.72 -2.43 -9.23
CA HIS A 83 13.48 -3.72 -9.86
C HIS A 83 13.32 -4.78 -8.79
N PHE A 84 12.21 -5.49 -8.82
CA PHE A 84 12.06 -6.74 -8.08
C PHE A 84 12.38 -7.88 -9.04
N PHE A 85 13.05 -8.90 -8.53
CA PHE A 85 13.28 -10.14 -9.26
C PHE A 85 12.54 -11.24 -8.53
N PHE A 86 11.90 -12.11 -9.29
CA PHE A 86 11.25 -13.30 -8.76
C PHE A 86 11.92 -14.49 -9.42
N ARG A 87 12.14 -15.54 -8.65
CA ARG A 87 12.59 -16.83 -9.17
C ARG A 87 11.52 -17.84 -8.84
N SER A 88 11.06 -18.57 -9.85
CA SER A 88 10.27 -19.79 -9.63
C SER A 88 11.08 -21.00 -10.05
N THR A 89 11.05 -22.05 -9.26
CA THR A 89 11.57 -23.37 -9.65
C THR A 89 10.61 -24.09 -10.61
N LEU A 90 9.40 -23.59 -10.76
CA LEU A 90 8.40 -24.08 -11.70
C LEU A 90 8.36 -23.19 -12.96
N PRO A 91 8.17 -23.77 -14.15
CA PRO A 91 7.99 -22.97 -15.37
C PRO A 91 6.74 -22.08 -15.22
N LEU A 92 6.74 -20.87 -15.80
CA LEU A 92 5.56 -19.96 -15.79
C LEU A 92 4.29 -20.64 -16.30
N SER A 93 4.42 -21.60 -17.21
CA SER A 93 3.31 -22.40 -17.74
C SER A 93 2.65 -23.31 -16.69
N ALA A 94 3.29 -23.53 -15.54
CA ALA A 94 2.75 -24.29 -14.41
C ALA A 94 2.04 -23.39 -13.38
N LEU A 95 1.97 -22.08 -13.60
CA LEU A 95 1.08 -21.21 -12.84
C LEU A 95 -0.36 -21.50 -13.26
N ASP A 96 -1.25 -21.78 -12.30
CA ASP A 96 -2.68 -21.83 -12.56
C ASP A 96 -3.13 -20.42 -12.96
N HIS A 97 -3.57 -20.26 -14.23
CA HIS A 97 -3.98 -19.01 -14.86
C HIS A 97 -2.84 -17.98 -15.10
N PRO A 98 -1.90 -18.23 -16.03
CA PRO A 98 -0.90 -17.23 -16.44
C PRO A 98 -1.54 -15.97 -17.04
N GLU A 99 -2.81 -16.07 -17.46
CA GLU A 99 -3.63 -15.00 -18.00
C GLU A 99 -4.00 -13.94 -16.94
N SER A 100 -3.98 -14.32 -15.65
CA SER A 100 -4.17 -13.38 -14.54
C SER A 100 -3.01 -12.37 -14.46
N LEU A 101 -1.79 -12.77 -14.80
CA LEU A 101 -0.64 -11.87 -14.88
C LEU A 101 -0.75 -10.91 -16.06
N ASN A 102 -1.40 -11.32 -17.17
CA ASN A 102 -1.65 -10.46 -18.33
C ASN A 102 -2.69 -9.36 -18.04
N SER A 103 -3.47 -9.48 -16.95
CA SER A 103 -4.38 -8.42 -16.50
C SER A 103 -3.66 -7.30 -15.74
N TRP A 104 -2.39 -7.48 -15.41
CA TRP A 104 -1.57 -6.47 -14.76
C TRP A 104 -1.02 -5.51 -15.80
N ASP A 105 -0.95 -4.22 -15.46
CA ASP A 105 -0.54 -3.17 -16.39
C ASP A 105 0.89 -3.44 -16.93
N SER A 106 0.97 -3.73 -18.23
CA SER A 106 2.22 -4.05 -18.95
C SER A 106 3.22 -2.90 -18.95
N THR A 107 2.79 -1.69 -18.59
CA THR A 107 3.67 -0.54 -18.39
C THR A 107 4.65 -0.76 -17.24
N PHE A 108 4.28 -1.59 -16.26
CA PHE A 108 5.08 -1.90 -15.07
C PHE A 108 5.61 -3.32 -15.06
N PHE A 109 5.37 -4.10 -16.09
CA PHE A 109 5.56 -5.55 -16.07
C PHE A 109 6.36 -6.01 -17.29
N ARG A 110 7.48 -6.68 -17.03
CA ARG A 110 8.21 -7.43 -18.07
C ARG A 110 8.61 -8.79 -17.53
N VAL A 111 8.31 -9.82 -18.31
CA VAL A 111 8.88 -11.15 -18.13
C VAL A 111 10.10 -11.23 -19.04
N GLU A 112 11.28 -11.23 -18.45
CA GLU A 112 12.51 -11.44 -19.20
C GLU A 112 13.04 -12.84 -18.90
N SER A 113 13.33 -13.61 -19.96
CA SER A 113 14.13 -14.83 -19.85
C SER A 113 15.60 -14.43 -19.91
N GLN A 114 16.33 -14.63 -18.83
CA GLN A 114 17.78 -14.44 -18.81
C GLN A 114 18.44 -15.82 -18.67
N ASP A 115 19.55 -16.06 -19.36
CA ASP A 115 20.24 -17.36 -19.36
C ASP A 115 20.51 -17.85 -17.92
N GLY A 116 19.83 -18.94 -17.53
CA GLY A 116 19.93 -19.54 -16.18
C GLY A 116 18.91 -19.04 -15.14
N TRP A 117 18.12 -18.01 -15.46
CA TRP A 117 17.06 -17.45 -14.62
C TRP A 117 15.69 -17.76 -15.23
N ALA A 118 14.99 -18.74 -14.66
CA ALA A 118 13.62 -19.00 -15.03
C ALA A 118 12.72 -17.88 -14.47
N ASN A 119 12.31 -16.99 -15.37
CA ASN A 119 11.20 -16.03 -15.22
C ASN A 119 11.46 -14.90 -14.22
N VAL A 120 12.17 -13.86 -14.65
CA VAL A 120 12.29 -12.62 -13.89
C VAL A 120 11.05 -11.75 -14.13
N LEU A 121 10.32 -11.46 -13.04
CA LEU A 121 9.21 -10.51 -13.01
C LEU A 121 9.75 -9.14 -12.58
N THR A 122 10.05 -8.27 -13.54
CA THR A 122 10.53 -6.92 -13.23
C THR A 122 9.37 -5.96 -13.03
N PHE A 123 9.30 -5.30 -11.86
CA PHE A 123 8.49 -4.10 -11.69
C PHE A 123 9.34 -2.85 -11.93
N ASP A 124 8.83 -1.93 -12.73
CA ASP A 124 9.45 -0.60 -12.88
C ASP A 124 8.69 0.42 -12.04
N LEU A 125 8.93 0.44 -10.72
CA LEU A 125 8.35 1.49 -9.89
C LEU A 125 9.12 2.81 -10.09
N PRO A 126 8.48 3.91 -10.53
CA PRO A 126 9.15 5.20 -10.62
C PRO A 126 9.56 5.65 -9.22
N VAL A 127 10.87 5.63 -8.95
CA VAL A 127 11.49 6.24 -7.78
C VAL A 127 11.68 7.71 -8.11
N GLY A 128 11.16 8.61 -7.28
CA GLY A 128 11.36 10.04 -7.50
C GLY A 128 10.22 10.77 -8.21
N LYS A 129 8.98 10.55 -7.77
CA LYS A 129 8.02 11.62 -7.46
C LYS A 129 6.95 10.97 -6.62
N ALA A 130 6.73 11.42 -5.39
CA ALA A 130 5.55 10.99 -4.66
C ALA A 130 4.34 11.31 -5.56
N ILE A 131 3.64 10.28 -6.03
CA ILE A 131 2.50 10.46 -6.94
C ILE A 131 1.41 11.26 -6.20
N PHE A 132 1.46 11.22 -4.86
CA PHE A 132 0.59 11.90 -3.94
C PHE A 132 1.41 12.59 -2.85
N ASP A 133 1.01 13.79 -2.46
CA ASP A 133 1.53 14.42 -1.26
C ASP A 133 0.75 13.91 -0.05
N ALA A 134 1.26 12.85 0.59
CA ALA A 134 0.64 12.25 1.77
C ALA A 134 0.62 13.20 2.99
N SER A 135 1.26 14.37 2.92
CA SER A 135 1.16 15.40 3.95
C SER A 135 -0.13 16.23 3.84
N LEU A 136 -0.82 16.19 2.70
CA LEU A 136 -2.08 16.88 2.50
C LEU A 136 -3.26 16.00 2.94
N PRO A 137 -4.19 16.54 3.76
CA PRO A 137 -5.45 15.85 4.05
C PRO A 137 -6.30 15.56 2.79
N PHE A 138 -6.12 16.36 1.73
CA PHE A 138 -6.81 16.25 0.44
C PHE A 138 -5.95 16.80 -0.71
N ASP A 139 -5.67 16.01 -1.74
CA ASP A 139 -4.96 16.46 -2.94
C ASP A 139 -5.95 16.99 -4.01
N ARG A 140 -6.31 18.28 -3.88
CA ARG A 140 -7.22 18.96 -4.80
C ARG A 140 -6.74 18.94 -6.25
N ARG A 141 -5.42 19.04 -6.48
CA ARG A 141 -4.85 19.01 -7.83
C ARG A 141 -5.09 17.66 -8.49
N LYS A 142 -4.87 16.56 -7.75
CA LYS A 142 -5.16 15.21 -8.26
C LYS A 142 -6.65 14.96 -8.48
N ALA A 143 -7.50 15.48 -7.60
CA ALA A 143 -8.94 15.44 -7.81
C ALA A 143 -9.33 16.15 -9.13
N LEU A 144 -8.78 17.33 -9.40
CA LEU A 144 -9.02 18.06 -10.65
C LEU A 144 -8.47 17.34 -11.88
N GLU A 145 -7.28 16.71 -11.78
CA GLU A 145 -6.72 15.89 -12.86
C GLU A 145 -7.62 14.70 -13.21
N LEU A 146 -8.25 14.06 -12.21
CA LEU A 146 -9.13 12.91 -12.43
C LEU A 146 -10.51 13.30 -12.95
N TYR A 147 -11.14 14.30 -12.33
CA TYR A 147 -12.54 14.65 -12.60
C TYR A 147 -12.70 15.73 -13.67
N LEU A 148 -11.61 16.37 -14.09
CA LEU A 148 -11.50 17.38 -15.17
C LEU A 148 -12.30 18.68 -14.96
N GLN A 149 -13.29 18.70 -14.07
CA GLN A 149 -14.17 19.82 -13.79
C GLN A 149 -14.22 20.10 -12.27
N PRO A 150 -13.95 21.34 -11.83
CA PRO A 150 -14.03 21.71 -10.41
C PRO A 150 -15.38 21.40 -9.76
N GLU A 151 -16.49 21.60 -10.49
CA GLU A 151 -17.85 21.38 -9.99
C GLU A 151 -18.09 19.89 -9.67
N THR A 152 -17.53 19.00 -10.49
CA THR A 152 -17.58 17.55 -10.26
C THR A 152 -16.79 17.18 -9.01
N VAL A 153 -15.61 17.78 -8.79
CA VAL A 153 -14.83 17.56 -7.56
C VAL A 153 -15.65 17.96 -6.33
N GLU A 154 -16.27 19.15 -6.36
CA GLU A 154 -17.10 19.64 -5.25
C GLU A 154 -18.33 18.75 -5.01
N GLN A 155 -18.96 18.24 -6.08
CA GLN A 155 -20.11 17.34 -5.96
C GLN A 155 -19.72 15.99 -5.34
N VAL A 156 -18.59 15.41 -5.78
CA VAL A 156 -18.08 14.14 -5.22
C VAL A 156 -17.69 14.35 -3.75
N LEU A 157 -17.00 15.46 -3.44
CA LEU A 157 -16.61 15.81 -2.08
C LEU A 157 -17.84 15.97 -1.17
N LYS A 158 -18.85 16.74 -1.59
CA LYS A 158 -20.10 16.91 -0.86
C LYS A 158 -20.82 15.57 -0.61
N THR A 159 -20.86 14.70 -1.62
CA THR A 159 -21.48 13.37 -1.51
C THR A 159 -20.73 12.45 -0.56
N PHE A 160 -19.40 12.54 -0.54
CA PHE A 160 -18.58 11.80 0.42
C PHE A 160 -18.82 12.31 1.85
N LEU A 161 -18.73 13.63 2.06
CA LEU A 161 -18.88 14.25 3.37
C LEU A 161 -20.26 14.01 3.99
N SER A 162 -21.33 13.98 3.19
CA SER A 162 -22.67 13.69 3.74
C SER A 162 -22.84 12.26 4.25
N LYS A 163 -22.04 11.31 3.76
CA LYS A 163 -22.08 9.90 4.20
C LYS A 163 -21.09 9.61 5.32
N VAL A 164 -19.98 10.33 5.35
CA VAL A 164 -18.88 10.02 6.26
C VAL A 164 -19.29 10.20 7.72
N GLU A 165 -20.13 11.18 8.04
CA GLU A 165 -20.65 11.39 9.41
C GLU A 165 -21.49 10.20 9.90
N GLU A 166 -22.36 9.68 9.02
CA GLU A 166 -23.15 8.48 9.29
C GLU A 166 -22.23 7.26 9.49
N TRP A 167 -21.25 7.06 8.61
CA TRP A 167 -20.30 5.96 8.73
C TRP A 167 -19.48 6.05 10.02
N MET A 168 -19.00 7.24 10.38
CA MET A 168 -18.21 7.45 11.60
C MET A 168 -19.04 7.15 12.84
N THR A 169 -20.31 7.58 12.88
CA THR A 169 -21.22 7.30 14.00
C THR A 169 -21.50 5.79 14.12
N ASN A 170 -21.83 5.14 13.01
CA ASN A 170 -22.09 3.71 13.00
C ASN A 170 -20.85 2.87 13.33
N LEU A 171 -19.66 3.37 12.96
CA LEU A 171 -18.39 2.70 13.23
C LEU A 171 -18.08 2.70 14.73
N ASP A 172 -18.35 3.81 15.43
CA ASP A 172 -18.22 3.92 16.89
C ASP A 172 -19.13 2.89 17.59
N ILE A 173 -20.40 2.85 17.20
CA ILE A 173 -21.40 1.90 17.73
C ILE A 173 -20.97 0.44 17.46
N ALA A 174 -20.46 0.14 16.27
CA ALA A 174 -20.02 -1.20 15.91
C ALA A 174 -18.79 -1.64 16.74
N ILE A 175 -17.85 -0.72 17.00
CA ILE A 175 -16.69 -0.95 17.86
C ILE A 175 -17.13 -1.23 19.30
N GLU A 176 -18.04 -0.42 19.86
CA GLU A 176 -18.56 -0.62 21.22
C GLU A 176 -19.25 -1.99 21.39
N LYS A 177 -19.91 -2.47 20.33
CA LYS A 177 -20.58 -3.78 20.33
C LYS A 177 -19.65 -4.96 20.03
N GLY A 178 -18.41 -4.71 19.63
CA GLY A 178 -17.50 -5.75 19.15
C GLY A 178 -17.97 -6.42 17.85
N ASP A 179 -18.71 -5.70 16.99
CA ASP A 179 -19.21 -6.24 15.72
C ASP A 179 -18.15 -6.13 14.61
N HIS A 180 -17.26 -7.13 14.55
CA HIS A 180 -16.17 -7.21 13.56
C HIS A 180 -16.65 -7.05 12.12
N TRP A 181 -17.83 -7.59 11.77
CA TRP A 181 -18.30 -7.58 10.39
C TRP A 181 -18.79 -6.19 9.97
N GLU A 182 -19.51 -5.52 10.86
CA GLU A 182 -19.96 -4.15 10.62
C GLU A 182 -18.79 -3.16 10.64
N VAL A 183 -17.82 -3.32 11.56
CA VAL A 183 -16.58 -2.54 11.56
C VAL A 183 -15.82 -2.71 10.24
N PHE A 184 -15.69 -3.95 9.74
CA PHE A 184 -15.06 -4.23 8.45
C PHE A 184 -15.78 -3.51 7.31
N ARG A 185 -17.10 -3.65 7.20
CA ARG A 185 -17.92 -3.09 6.12
C ARG A 185 -17.87 -1.56 6.09
N LEU A 186 -18.00 -0.92 7.25
CA LEU A 186 -17.96 0.54 7.39
C LEU A 186 -16.56 1.08 7.11
N SER A 187 -15.51 0.45 7.64
CA SER A 187 -14.12 0.84 7.37
C SER A 187 -13.77 0.68 5.89
N HIS A 188 -14.24 -0.39 5.23
CA HIS A 188 -14.08 -0.60 3.79
C HIS A 188 -14.74 0.51 2.96
N SER A 189 -15.97 0.88 3.32
CA SER A 189 -16.73 1.95 2.65
C SER A 189 -16.04 3.29 2.82
N LEU A 190 -15.58 3.60 4.04
CA LEU A 190 -14.82 4.81 4.36
C LEU A 190 -13.50 4.88 3.57
N LYS A 191 -12.73 3.78 3.55
CA LYS A 191 -11.49 3.67 2.77
C LYS A 191 -11.74 3.94 1.29
N GLY A 192 -12.74 3.28 0.71
CA GLY A 192 -13.08 3.43 -0.71
C GLY A 192 -13.50 4.87 -1.05
N GLY A 193 -14.39 5.46 -0.24
CA GLY A 193 -14.82 6.84 -0.42
C GLY A 193 -13.67 7.84 -0.30
N ALA A 194 -12.83 7.70 0.73
CA ALA A 194 -11.69 8.58 0.96
C ALA A 194 -10.64 8.49 -0.16
N ARG A 195 -10.40 7.29 -0.72
CA ARG A 195 -9.52 7.13 -1.89
C ARG A 195 -10.05 7.83 -3.13
N ASN A 196 -11.36 7.73 -3.39
CA ASN A 196 -11.98 8.35 -4.55
C ASN A 196 -11.83 9.88 -4.54
N ILE A 197 -11.85 10.49 -3.36
CA ILE A 197 -11.60 11.93 -3.21
C ILE A 197 -10.13 12.27 -2.92
N PHE A 198 -9.18 11.35 -3.03
CA PHE A 198 -7.76 11.62 -2.72
C PHE A 198 -7.50 12.12 -1.27
N ALA A 199 -8.34 11.74 -0.31
CA ALA A 199 -8.11 11.92 1.13
C ALA A 199 -7.30 10.72 1.68
N LEU A 200 -6.07 10.56 1.19
CA LEU A 200 -5.28 9.35 1.39
C LEU A 200 -4.91 9.05 2.86
N PRO A 201 -4.57 10.05 3.71
CA PRO A 201 -4.33 9.79 5.12
C PRO A 201 -5.53 9.15 5.83
N LEU A 202 -6.74 9.67 5.57
CA LEU A 202 -7.98 9.09 6.10
C LEU A 202 -8.22 7.66 5.57
N ALA A 203 -7.99 7.45 4.27
CA ALA A 203 -8.12 6.12 3.67
C ALA A 203 -7.13 5.10 4.26
N ALA A 204 -5.92 5.53 4.59
CA ALA A 204 -4.89 4.67 5.16
C ALA A 204 -5.30 4.17 6.55
N GLU A 205 -5.72 5.08 7.43
CA GLU A 205 -6.18 4.71 8.79
C GLU A 205 -7.42 3.81 8.74
N ALA A 206 -8.38 4.11 7.85
CA ALA A 206 -9.55 3.24 7.63
C ALA A 206 -9.16 1.83 7.14
N GLY A 207 -8.15 1.72 6.28
CA GLY A 207 -7.64 0.44 5.80
C GLY A 207 -6.97 -0.41 6.88
N ILE A 208 -6.33 0.23 7.88
CA ILE A 208 -5.75 -0.48 9.03
C ILE A 208 -6.87 -1.11 9.86
N LEU A 209 -7.91 -0.34 10.19
CA LEU A 209 -9.06 -0.84 10.96
C LEU A 209 -9.82 -1.94 10.21
N GLU A 210 -10.05 -1.76 8.90
CA GLU A 210 -10.66 -2.79 8.04
C GLU A 210 -9.87 -4.11 8.11
N SER A 211 -8.54 -4.04 8.02
CA SER A 211 -7.68 -5.23 8.03
C SER A 211 -7.76 -5.99 9.36
N ARG A 212 -7.87 -5.26 10.47
CA ARG A 212 -8.02 -5.82 11.83
C ARG A 212 -9.39 -6.44 12.07
N ALA A 213 -10.44 -5.74 11.66
CA ALA A 213 -11.80 -6.24 11.71
C ALA A 213 -11.99 -7.52 10.88
N ARG A 214 -11.33 -7.60 9.71
CA ARG A 214 -11.34 -8.79 8.83
C ARG A 214 -10.79 -10.04 9.52
N ILE A 215 -9.79 -9.90 10.39
CA ILE A 215 -9.22 -11.01 11.16
C ILE A 215 -9.87 -11.20 12.54
N GLN A 216 -11.01 -10.53 12.77
CA GLN A 216 -11.77 -10.57 14.02
C GLN A 216 -10.96 -10.10 15.26
N ASP A 217 -10.02 -9.17 15.07
CA ASP A 217 -9.26 -8.53 16.15
C ASP A 217 -9.67 -7.06 16.27
N LEU A 218 -10.46 -6.74 17.29
CA LEU A 218 -10.88 -5.37 17.61
C LEU A 218 -10.23 -4.81 18.88
N THR A 219 -9.18 -5.46 19.38
CA THR A 219 -8.54 -5.09 20.65
C THR A 219 -8.06 -3.64 20.68
N GLU A 220 -7.54 -3.16 19.54
CA GLU A 220 -7.03 -1.79 19.36
C GLU A 220 -7.98 -0.90 18.54
N ALA A 221 -9.21 -1.35 18.28
CA ALA A 221 -10.15 -0.62 17.44
C ALA A 221 -10.48 0.79 17.96
N PRO A 222 -10.66 1.05 19.28
CA PRO A 222 -10.87 2.41 19.78
C PRO A 222 -9.72 3.37 19.45
N GLN A 223 -8.46 2.92 19.55
CA GLN A 223 -7.29 3.73 19.24
C GLN A 223 -7.17 4.00 17.74
N MET A 224 -7.47 3.00 16.90
CA MET A 224 -7.51 3.16 15.45
C MET A 224 -8.63 4.11 15.02
N TYR A 225 -9.81 3.99 15.63
CA TYR A 225 -10.93 4.89 15.38
C TYR A 225 -10.62 6.34 15.77
N ALA A 226 -9.91 6.56 16.89
CA ALA A 226 -9.44 7.89 17.26
C ALA A 226 -8.51 8.51 16.20
N LYS A 227 -7.65 7.72 15.56
CA LYS A 227 -6.81 8.18 14.44
C LYS A 227 -7.64 8.52 13.20
N ILE A 228 -8.64 7.71 12.86
CA ILE A 228 -9.58 7.99 11.77
C ILE A 228 -10.32 9.31 12.03
N ARG A 229 -10.85 9.52 13.25
CA ARG A 229 -11.51 10.77 13.65
C ARG A 229 -10.58 11.98 13.51
N ARG A 230 -9.32 11.86 13.92
CA ARG A 230 -8.33 12.93 13.76
C ARG A 230 -8.10 13.26 12.28
N GLN A 231 -7.87 12.25 11.44
CA GLN A 231 -7.68 12.45 10.00
C GLN A 231 -8.89 13.08 9.32
N TYR A 232 -10.10 12.68 9.73
CA TYR A 232 -11.32 13.31 9.25
C TYR A 232 -11.44 14.79 9.68
N GLN A 233 -11.08 15.11 10.93
CA GLN A 233 -11.06 16.50 11.40
C GLN A 233 -10.02 17.35 10.66
N GLU A 234 -8.84 16.80 10.38
CA GLU A 234 -7.79 17.45 9.59
C GLU A 234 -8.28 17.74 8.17
N LEU A 235 -8.99 16.79 7.54
CA LEU A 235 -9.65 17.00 6.25
C LEU A 235 -10.67 18.14 6.31
N MET A 236 -11.57 18.14 7.29
CA MET A 236 -12.60 19.20 7.43
C MET A 236 -11.98 20.58 7.64
N ASN A 237 -10.95 20.67 8.49
CA ASN A 237 -10.24 21.92 8.73
C ASN A 237 -9.56 22.43 7.44
N PHE A 238 -8.94 21.52 6.68
CA PHE A 238 -8.30 21.85 5.41
C PHE A 238 -9.30 22.40 4.38
N LEU A 239 -10.48 21.77 4.28
CA LEU A 239 -11.52 22.20 3.34
C LEU A 239 -12.14 23.55 3.71
N HIS A 240 -12.34 23.83 5.00
CA HIS A 240 -12.84 25.13 5.46
C HIS A 240 -11.81 26.26 5.35
N ALA A 241 -10.51 25.96 5.43
CA ALA A 241 -9.47 26.97 5.25
C ALA A 241 -9.27 27.38 3.78
N ALA A 242 -9.73 26.55 2.85
CA ALA A 242 -9.55 26.74 1.41
C ALA A 242 -10.76 27.42 0.72
N SER A 243 -11.86 27.61 1.45
CA SER A 243 -13.09 28.29 0.99
C SER A 243 -13.09 29.78 1.32
#